data_AF-A0A3M4AX81-F1
#
_entry.id   AF-A0A3M4AX81-F1
#
_cell.length_a   1.000
_cell.length_b   1.000
_cell.length_c   1.000
_cell.angle_alpha   90.00
_cell.angle_beta   90.00
_cell.angle_gamma   90.00
#
_symmetry.space_group_name_H-M   'P 1'
#
loop_
_entity.id
_entity.type
_entity.pdbx_description
1 polymer ?
#
loop_
_entity_poly.entity_id
_entity_poly.type
_entity_poly.pdbx_seq_one_letter_code
_entity_poly.pdbx_strand_id
1 'polypeptide(L)'
;MLQFGTDVSLEDLWFRRSGSDLEVSIIDTNDKVLVSNWYAANDYQVDQFKTADGKTLLDSQVQSLVDKMGSFGVDAGAERNLTAAQQPQLDTVLAANWQ
;
A
#
# COMPACT_ATOMS: atom_id res chain seq x y z
N MET A 1 -5.79 -2.06 -13.68
CA MET A 1 -4.34 -2.16 -13.37
C MET A 1 -3.76 -0.78 -13.14
N LEU A 2 -2.97 -0.61 -12.08
CA LEU A 2 -2.13 0.56 -11.82
C LEU A 2 -0.66 0.12 -11.77
N GLN A 3 0.23 0.87 -12.41
CA GLN A 3 1.67 0.57 -12.41
C GLN A 3 2.47 1.78 -11.89
N PHE A 4 3.37 1.52 -10.94
CA PHE A 4 4.30 2.49 -10.37
C PHE A 4 5.55 2.66 -11.24
N GLY A 5 6.22 3.80 -11.08
CA GLY A 5 7.44 4.15 -11.79
C GLY A 5 8.63 3.24 -11.43
N THR A 6 9.74 3.38 -12.17
CA THR A 6 10.96 2.59 -11.97
C THR A 6 11.65 2.81 -10.64
N ASP A 7 11.40 3.96 -10.03
CA ASP A 7 12.08 4.39 -8.80
C ASP A 7 11.23 4.11 -7.55
N VAL A 8 10.14 3.35 -7.71
CA VAL A 8 9.21 3.03 -6.63
C VAL A 8 9.18 1.52 -6.44
N SER A 9 9.73 1.07 -5.31
CA SER A 9 9.65 -0.32 -4.87
C SER A 9 8.41 -0.53 -4.00
N LEU A 10 8.07 -1.80 -3.74
CA LEU A 10 6.97 -2.14 -2.84
C LEU A 10 7.20 -1.72 -1.39
N GLU A 11 8.46 -1.52 -0.99
CA GLU A 11 8.85 -1.07 0.37
C GLU A 11 8.61 0.43 0.55
N ASP A 12 8.55 1.17 -0.56
CA ASP A 12 8.27 2.62 -0.58
C ASP A 12 6.76 2.92 -0.56
N LEU A 13 5.91 1.89 -0.65
CA LEU A 13 4.46 2.05 -0.77
C LEU A 13 3.75 1.88 0.56
N TRP A 14 2.86 2.82 0.87
CA TRP A 14 1.98 2.74 2.02
C TRP A 14 0.51 2.74 1.62
N PHE A 15 -0.20 1.69 1.99
CA PHE A 15 -1.62 1.50 1.70
C PHE A 15 -2.45 1.86 2.94
N ARG A 16 -3.42 2.75 2.76
CA ARG A 16 -4.29 3.24 3.82
C ARG A 16 -5.71 3.40 3.33
N ARG A 17 -6.67 3.05 4.18
CA ARG A 17 -8.07 3.44 3.96
C ARG A 17 -8.28 4.89 4.37
N SER A 18 -8.84 5.69 3.47
CA SER A 18 -9.23 7.08 3.72
C SER A 18 -10.73 7.24 3.41
N GLY A 19 -11.58 7.08 4.43
CA GLY A 19 -13.03 7.09 4.24
C GLY A 19 -13.51 5.93 3.36
N SER A 20 -14.07 6.26 2.19
CA SER A 20 -14.48 5.31 1.13
C SER A 20 -13.35 4.94 0.16
N ASP A 21 -12.22 5.64 0.24
CA ASP A 21 -11.16 5.58 -0.76
C ASP A 21 -9.98 4.76 -0.25
N LEU A 22 -9.21 4.23 -1.19
CA LEU A 22 -7.88 3.70 -0.92
C LEU A 22 -6.85 4.78 -1.28
N GLU A 23 -6.03 5.14 -0.29
CA GLU A 23 -4.85 5.97 -0.49
C GLU A 23 -3.62 5.07 -0.58
N VAL A 24 -2.80 5.30 -1.61
CA VAL A 24 -1.48 4.69 -1.76
C VAL A 24 -0.45 5.81 -1.85
N SER A 25 0.40 5.92 -0.83
CA SER A 25 1.41 6.98 -0.71
C SER A 25 2.80 6.43 -0.95
N ILE A 26 3.69 7.26 -1.50
CA ILE A 26 5.12 6.96 -1.58
C ILE A 26 5.79 7.56 -0.35
N ILE A 27 6.40 6.71 0.48
CA ILE A 27 7.08 7.10 1.73
C ILE A 27 8.14 8.18 1.44
N ASP A 28 8.27 9.14 2.35
CA ASP A 28 9.20 10.27 2.25
C ASP A 28 8.97 11.23 1.07
N THR A 29 7.81 11.15 0.43
CA THR A 29 7.37 12.10 -0.60
C THR A 29 5.98 12.67 -0.26
N ASN A 30 5.50 13.62 -1.07
CA ASN A 30 4.10 14.05 -1.05
C ASN A 30 3.25 13.35 -2.12
N ASP A 31 3.85 12.42 -2.87
CA ASP A 31 3.19 11.76 -3.98
C ASP A 31 2.27 10.66 -3.45
N LYS A 32 1.04 10.68 -3.96
CA LYS A 32 0.03 9.70 -3.61
C LYS A 32 -0.99 9.49 -4.72
N VAL A 33 -1.59 8.32 -4.70
CA VAL A 33 -2.74 7.96 -5.51
C VAL A 33 -3.94 7.76 -4.60
N LEU A 34 -5.07 8.33 -4.99
CA LEU A 34 -6.37 8.04 -4.39
C LEU A 34 -7.19 7.24 -5.39
N VAL A 35 -7.57 6.02 -5.00
CA VAL A 35 -8.57 5.23 -5.74
C VAL A 35 -9.92 5.47 -5.07
N SER A 36 -10.70 6.34 -5.69
CA SER A 36 -12.00 6.76 -5.17
C SER A 36 -12.98 5.59 -5.07
N ASN A 37 -13.74 5.55 -3.97
CA ASN A 37 -14.80 4.58 -3.72
C ASN A 37 -14.35 3.11 -3.64
N TRP A 38 -13.05 2.83 -3.47
CA TRP A 38 -12.51 1.49 -3.31
C TRP A 38 -13.32 0.60 -2.33
N TYR A 39 -13.76 1.19 -1.22
CA TYR A 39 -14.50 0.51 -0.15
C TYR A 39 -16.03 0.62 -0.28
N ALA A 40 -16.54 1.27 -1.33
CA ALA A 40 -17.98 1.40 -1.56
C ALA A 40 -18.55 0.19 -2.33
N ALA A 41 -17.82 -0.30 -3.34
CA ALA A 41 -18.15 -1.50 -4.10
C ALA A 41 -16.92 -2.01 -4.87
N ASN A 42 -16.91 -3.31 -5.20
CA ASN A 42 -15.80 -3.94 -5.92
C ASN A 42 -15.58 -3.35 -7.32
N ASP A 43 -16.62 -2.82 -7.97
CA ASP A 43 -16.54 -2.18 -9.29
C ASP A 43 -15.63 -0.95 -9.33
N TYR A 44 -15.28 -0.38 -8.17
CA TYR A 44 -14.36 0.76 -8.05
C TYR A 44 -12.90 0.36 -7.79
N GLN A 45 -12.63 -0.94 -7.62
CA GLN A 45 -11.30 -1.43 -7.32
C GLN A 45 -10.47 -1.57 -8.60
N VAL A 46 -9.16 -1.39 -8.48
CA VAL A 46 -8.21 -1.80 -9.52
C VAL A 46 -7.81 -3.25 -9.25
N ASP A 47 -7.91 -4.10 -10.27
CA ASP A 47 -7.64 -5.55 -10.12
C ASP A 47 -6.22 -5.87 -9.62
N GLN A 48 -5.25 -5.02 -9.99
CA GLN A 48 -3.85 -5.23 -9.65
C GLN A 48 -3.05 -3.92 -9.61
N PHE A 49 -2.10 -3.89 -8.68
CA PHE A 49 -1.01 -2.92 -8.58
C PHE A 49 0.30 -3.58 -9.00
N LYS A 50 1.15 -2.84 -9.71
CA LYS A 50 2.45 -3.35 -10.19
C LYS A 50 3.58 -2.37 -9.95
N THR A 51 4.72 -2.87 -9.52
CA THR A 51 6.00 -2.14 -9.56
C THR A 51 6.73 -2.42 -10.87
N ALA A 52 7.74 -1.60 -11.20
CA ALA A 52 8.46 -1.72 -12.47
C ALA A 52 9.32 -2.99 -12.58
N ASP A 53 9.72 -3.59 -11.45
CA ASP A 53 10.43 -4.87 -11.38
C ASP A 53 9.50 -6.09 -11.57
N GLY A 54 8.21 -5.85 -11.79
CA GLY A 54 7.22 -6.87 -12.12
C GLY A 54 6.45 -7.44 -10.94
N LYS A 55 6.72 -6.99 -9.70
CA LYS A 55 5.94 -7.43 -8.54
C LYS A 55 4.49 -7.01 -8.66
N THR A 56 3.61 -7.94 -8.33
CA THR A 56 2.16 -7.76 -8.49
C THR A 56 1.44 -7.95 -7.16
N LEU A 57 0.55 -7.01 -6.84
CA LEU A 57 -0.40 -7.09 -5.73
C LEU A 57 -1.82 -7.10 -6.31
N LEU A 58 -2.61 -8.12 -5.98
CA LEU A 58 -4.01 -8.22 -6.38
C LEU A 58 -4.91 -7.40 -5.43
N ASP A 59 -6.04 -6.93 -5.94
CA ASP A 59 -7.10 -6.26 -5.16
C ASP A 59 -7.46 -7.00 -3.87
N SER A 60 -7.60 -8.32 -3.95
CA SER A 60 -7.93 -9.23 -2.84
C SER A 60 -6.88 -9.26 -1.73
N GLN A 61 -5.65 -8.82 -2.01
CA GLN A 61 -4.53 -8.78 -1.07
C GLN A 61 -4.31 -7.39 -0.46
N VAL A 62 -4.89 -6.34 -1.06
CA VAL A 62 -4.75 -4.95 -0.60
C VAL A 62 -5.19 -4.80 0.86
N GLN A 63 -6.27 -5.46 1.26
CA GLN A 63 -6.79 -5.35 2.62
C GLN A 63 -5.76 -5.84 3.67
N SER A 64 -4.98 -6.87 3.35
CA SER A 64 -3.93 -7.37 4.24
C SER A 64 -2.86 -6.31 4.52
N LEU A 65 -2.47 -5.56 3.49
CA LEU A 65 -1.53 -4.43 3.65
C LEU A 65 -2.16 -3.31 4.46
N VAL A 66 -3.39 -2.90 4.13
CA VAL A 66 -4.09 -1.81 4.84
C VAL A 66 -4.27 -2.11 6.32
N ASP A 67 -4.69 -3.33 6.67
CA ASP A 67 -4.84 -3.75 8.08
C ASP A 67 -3.50 -3.74 8.80
N LYS A 68 -2.46 -4.26 8.15
CA LYS A 68 -1.15 -4.37 8.78
C LYS A 68 -0.49 -3.00 8.98
N MET A 69 -0.49 -2.18 7.94
CA MET A 69 0.05 -0.82 7.97
C MET A 69 -0.72 0.06 8.95
N GLY A 70 -2.06 -0.05 8.97
CA GLY A 70 -2.90 0.63 9.96
C GLY A 70 -2.60 0.23 11.41
N SER A 71 -2.22 -1.04 11.66
CA SER A 71 -1.89 -1.53 13.01
C SER A 71 -0.64 -0.89 13.62
N PHE A 72 0.22 -0.27 12.80
CA PHE A 72 1.41 0.42 13.29
C PHE A 72 1.11 1.79 13.91
N GLY A 73 -0.09 2.34 13.66
CA GLY A 73 -0.53 3.61 14.26
C GLY A 73 0.29 4.82 13.78
N VAL A 74 0.89 4.75 12.59
CA VAL A 74 1.66 5.85 12.01
C VAL A 74 0.75 6.83 11.26
N ASP A 75 0.94 8.12 11.52
CA ASP A 75 0.25 9.18 10.77
C ASP A 75 0.71 9.22 9.31
N ALA A 76 -0.09 9.85 8.45
CA ALA A 76 0.25 10.00 7.05
C ALA A 76 1.49 10.91 6.91
N GLY A 77 2.52 10.45 6.20
CA GLY A 77 3.81 11.13 6.08
C GLY A 77 4.80 10.81 7.21
N ALA A 78 4.42 9.95 8.17
CA ALA A 78 5.28 9.51 9.26
C ALA A 78 5.69 8.02 9.14
N GLU A 79 5.45 7.40 7.98
CA GLU A 79 5.65 5.97 7.74
C GLU A 79 7.09 5.50 7.97
N ARG A 80 8.09 6.35 7.73
CA ARG A 80 9.51 6.02 8.00
C ARG A 80 9.87 5.87 9.49
N ASN A 81 8.95 6.19 10.40
CA ASN A 81 9.19 6.11 11.84
C ASN A 81 8.84 4.74 12.45
N LEU A 82 8.78 3.68 11.63
CA LEU A 82 8.58 2.33 12.13
C LEU A 82 9.68 1.95 13.13
N THR A 83 9.27 1.29 14.20
CA THR A 83 10.20 0.73 15.18
C THR A 83 10.89 -0.51 14.62
N ALA A 84 12.03 -0.89 15.20
CA ALA A 84 12.74 -2.12 14.86
C ALA A 84 11.90 -3.39 15.01
N ALA A 85 10.84 -3.35 15.82
CA ALA A 85 9.90 -4.47 15.98
C ALA A 85 8.80 -4.49 14.91
N GLN A 86 8.49 -3.36 14.27
CA GLN A 86 7.45 -3.24 13.25
C GLN A 86 7.98 -3.54 11.85
N GLN A 87 9.23 -3.15 11.54
CA GLN A 87 9.83 -3.37 10.22
C GLN A 87 9.75 -4.83 9.75
N PRO A 88 10.17 -5.85 10.53
CA PRO A 88 10.09 -7.24 10.08
C PRO A 88 8.65 -7.72 9.82
N GLN A 89 7.68 -7.10 10.51
CA GLN A 89 6.27 -7.42 10.33
C GLN A 89 5.71 -6.78 9.06
N LEU A 90 6.23 -5.63 8.64
CA LEU A 90 5.95 -5.03 7.35
C LEU A 90 6.54 -5.90 6.22
N ASP A 91 7.81 -6.27 6.34
CA ASP A 91 8.50 -7.12 5.35
C ASP A 91 7.75 -8.45 5.15
N THR A 92 7.25 -9.04 6.23
CA THR A 92 6.46 -10.28 6.19
C THR A 92 5.17 -10.09 5.40
N VAL A 93 4.42 -9.00 5.62
CA VAL A 93 3.15 -8.78 4.92
C VAL A 93 3.38 -8.42 3.45
N LEU A 94 4.47 -7.70 3.16
CA LEU A 94 4.87 -7.39 1.80
C LEU A 94 5.23 -8.67 1.04
N ALA A 95 6.10 -9.51 1.59
CA ALA A 95 6.48 -10.78 0.98
C ALA A 95 5.31 -11.77 0.81
N ALA A 96 4.32 -11.73 1.71
CA ALA A 96 3.16 -12.62 1.64
C ALA A 96 2.14 -12.21 0.56
N ASN A 97 2.06 -10.91 0.24
CA ASN A 97 1.03 -10.38 -0.65
C ASN A 97 1.56 -10.05 -2.06
N TRP A 98 2.81 -9.64 -2.20
CA TRP A 98 3.39 -9.32 -3.50
C TRP A 98 4.03 -10.55 -4.16
N GLN A 99 3.61 -10.88 -5.38
CA GLN A 99 4.13 -12.01 -6.17
C GLN A 99 5.16 -11.52 -7.20
#